data_AF-A0A7J8LEN2-F1
#
_entry.id   AF-A0A7J8LEN2-F1
#
_cell.length_a   1.000
_cell.length_b   1.000
_cell.length_c   1.000
_cell.angle_alpha   90.00
_cell.angle_beta   90.00
_cell.angle_gamma   90.00
#
_symmetry.space_group_name_H-M   'P 1'
#
loop_
_entity.id
_entity.type
_entity.pdbx_description
1 polymer ?
#
loop_
_entity_poly.entity_id
_entity_poly.type
_entity_poly.pdbx_seq_one_letter_code
_entity_poly.pdbx_strand_id
1 'polypeptide(L)'
;MQLIDLENDYYLVHFQDEGDFNKVLVGGPWVIFCQHLVVRPWSLDFSMSDNEVDAQVVWIRLPCLSESYYSNFLLRAISQAIGPMVKLDVHTSS
;
A
#
# COMPACT_ATOMS: atom_id res chain seq x y z
N MET A 1 0.55 16.66 -11.84
CA MET A 1 0.84 16.21 -10.46
C MET A 1 1.36 17.41 -9.68
N GLN A 2 0.88 17.60 -8.46
CA GLN A 2 1.38 18.63 -7.54
C GLN A 2 1.86 17.94 -6.26
N LEU A 3 3.04 18.31 -5.78
CA LEU A 3 3.60 17.85 -4.52
C LEU A 3 3.59 19.03 -3.54
N ILE A 4 3.04 18.82 -2.36
CA ILE A 4 2.98 19.79 -1.29
C ILE A 4 3.77 19.19 -0.13
N ASP A 5 4.83 19.90 0.27
CA ASP A 5 5.62 19.57 1.44
C ASP A 5 4.82 19.91 2.69
N LEU A 6 4.71 18.95 3.61
CA LEU A 6 4.10 19.14 4.92
C LEU A 6 5.21 19.09 5.98
N GLU A 7 4.87 19.33 7.24
CA GLU A 7 5.84 19.16 8.33
C GLU A 7 6.00 17.68 8.72
N ASN A 8 7.07 17.35 9.46
CA ASN A 8 7.36 16.01 10.01
C ASN A 8 7.50 14.89 8.96
N ASP A 9 8.24 15.14 7.86
CA ASP A 9 8.52 14.16 6.80
C ASP A 9 7.27 13.63 6.07
N TYR A 10 6.15 14.36 6.14
CA TYR A 10 4.94 14.07 5.40
C TYR A 10 4.87 14.88 4.10
N TYR A 11 4.28 14.28 3.08
CA TYR A 11 4.09 14.91 1.78
C TYR A 11 2.68 14.61 1.26
N LEU A 12 2.04 15.62 0.68
CA LEU A 12 0.76 15.44 -0.01
C LEU A 12 0.97 15.49 -1.51
N VAL A 13 0.50 14.46 -2.21
CA VAL A 13 0.55 14.39 -3.67
C VAL A 13 -0.86 14.50 -4.24
N HIS A 14 -1.08 15.52 -5.06
CA HIS A 14 -2.32 15.67 -5.83
C HIS A 14 -2.11 15.14 -7.25
N PHE A 15 -2.79 14.04 -7.56
CA PHE A 15 -2.83 13.44 -8.90
C PHE A 15 -3.92 14.09 -9.74
N GLN A 16 -3.67 14.25 -11.04
CA GLN A 16 -4.68 14.74 -11.99
C GLN A 16 -5.44 13.59 -12.67
N ASP A 17 -4.84 12.40 -12.67
CA ASP A 17 -5.39 11.19 -13.26
C ASP A 17 -5.56 10.12 -12.17
N GLU A 18 -6.71 9.46 -12.16
CA GLU A 18 -7.04 8.41 -11.20
C GLU A 18 -6.20 7.14 -11.43
N GLY A 19 -5.83 6.85 -12.68
CA GLY A 19 -4.97 5.74 -13.03
C GLY A 19 -3.58 5.87 -12.40
N ASP A 20 -3.00 7.06 -12.43
CA ASP A 20 -1.71 7.36 -11.79
C ASP A 20 -1.80 7.31 -10.26
N PHE A 21 -2.89 7.81 -9.67
CA PHE A 21 -3.16 7.64 -8.23
C PHE A 21 -3.19 6.16 -7.84
N ASN A 22 -3.96 5.34 -8.57
CA ASN A 22 -4.09 3.91 -8.30
C ASN A 22 -2.77 3.16 -8.49
N LYS A 23 -1.96 3.53 -9.49
CA LYS A 23 -0.61 2.98 -9.67
C LYS A 23 0.29 3.29 -8.47
N VAL A 24 0.25 4.51 -7.94
CA VAL A 24 1.09 4.89 -6.80
C VAL A 24 0.60 4.21 -5.51
N LEU A 25 -0.72 4.20 -5.28
CA LEU A 25 -1.30 3.61 -4.08
C LEU A 25 -1.08 2.09 -3.99
N VAL A 26 -1.16 1.38 -5.12
CA VAL A 26 -1.15 -0.09 -5.13
C VAL A 26 0.03 -0.70 -5.90
N GLY A 27 1.00 0.13 -6.27
CA GLY A 27 2.21 -0.25 -6.99
C GLY A 27 3.28 -0.89 -6.12
N GLY A 28 3.23 -0.71 -4.79
CA GLY A 28 4.09 -1.43 -3.86
C GLY A 28 4.98 -0.55 -3.01
N PRO A 29 5.78 -1.14 -2.12
CA PRO A 29 6.61 -0.40 -1.19
C PRO A 29 7.59 0.45 -1.99
N TRP A 30 7.42 1.76 -1.89
CA TRP A 30 8.24 2.72 -2.59
C TRP A 30 9.53 2.90 -1.79
N VAL A 31 10.66 2.67 -2.44
CA VAL A 31 11.98 2.94 -1.86
C VAL A 31 12.64 4.03 -2.69
N ILE A 32 12.89 5.17 -2.08
CA ILE A 32 13.60 6.29 -2.69
C ILE A 32 14.82 6.58 -1.83
N PHE A 33 16.02 6.63 -2.42
CA PHE A 33 17.29 6.82 -1.71
C PHE A 33 17.47 5.90 -0.48
N CYS A 34 17.08 4.62 -0.61
CA CYS A 34 17.12 3.62 0.47
C CYS A 34 16.19 3.89 1.66
N GLN A 35 15.29 4.87 1.58
CA GLN A 35 14.24 5.13 2.56
C GLN A 35 12.90 4.56 2.08
N HIS A 36 12.19 3.88 2.98
CA HIS A 36 10.86 3.34 2.69
C HIS A 36 9.82 4.44 2.82
N LEU A 37 9.00 4.61 1.79
CA LEU A 37 7.87 5.51 1.83
C LEU A 37 6.59 4.73 2.10
N VAL A 38 5.80 5.26 3.01
CA VAL A 38 4.45 4.79 3.30
C VAL A 38 3.49 5.68 2.52
N VAL A 39 2.74 5.08 1.60
CA VAL A 39 1.71 5.79 0.84
C VAL A 39 0.34 5.42 1.42
N ARG A 40 -0.48 6.43 1.68
CA ARG A 40 -1.89 6.27 2.08
C ARG A 40 -2.77 7.27 1.33
N PRO A 41 -4.06 6.98 1.13
CA PRO A 41 -5.02 7.98 0.68
C PRO A 41 -5.10 9.14 1.68
N TRP A 42 -5.34 10.34 1.17
CA TRP A 42 -5.59 11.51 2.01
C TRP A 42 -6.82 11.29 2.89
N SER A 43 -6.75 11.74 4.14
CA SER A 43 -7.87 11.76 5.09
C SER A 43 -7.98 13.13 5.74
N LEU A 44 -9.21 13.58 6.01
CA LEU A 44 -9.45 14.83 6.76
C LEU A 44 -9.00 14.72 8.23
N ASP A 45 -8.97 13.51 8.78
CA ASP A 45 -8.53 13.23 10.16
C ASP A 45 -6.99 13.08 10.25
N PHE A 46 -6.26 13.42 9.19
CA PHE A 46 -4.81 13.33 9.18
C PHE A 46 -4.18 14.44 10.04
N SER A 47 -3.45 14.04 11.07
CA SER A 47 -2.71 14.93 11.96
C SER A 47 -1.21 14.68 11.80
N MET A 48 -0.45 15.73 11.44
CA MET A 48 1.02 15.66 11.33
C MET A 48 1.70 15.57 12.69
N SER A 49 1.00 15.95 13.76
CA SER A 49 1.45 15.94 15.14
C SER A 49 1.20 14.61 15.85
N ASP A 50 0.36 13.75 15.26
CA ASP A 50 0.04 12.46 15.82
C ASP A 50 0.94 11.39 15.19
N ASN A 51 1.79 10.78 16.01
CA ASN A 51 2.64 9.68 15.56
C ASN A 51 1.86 8.35 15.48
N GLU A 52 0.57 8.33 15.84
CA GLU A 52 -0.29 7.17 15.70
C GLU A 52 -0.73 6.99 14.24
N VAL A 53 -0.09 6.01 13.58
CA VAL A 53 -0.58 5.49 12.30
C VAL A 53 -1.78 4.58 12.57
N ASP A 54 -2.98 5.14 12.48
CA ASP A 54 -4.25 4.45 12.77
C ASP A 54 -4.48 3.22 11.86
N ALA A 55 -4.04 3.29 10.59
CA ALA A 55 -4.04 2.17 9.66
C ALA A 55 -2.94 2.31 8.60
N GLN A 56 -2.23 1.20 8.32
CA GLN A 56 -1.20 1.13 7.29
C GLN A 56 -1.49 -0.03 6.32
N VAL A 57 -1.34 0.24 5.01
CA VAL A 57 -1.35 -0.81 4.00
C VAL A 57 0.01 -1.51 4.02
N VAL A 58 0.02 -2.79 4.37
CA VAL A 58 1.22 -3.61 4.43
C VAL A 58 1.22 -4.66 3.33
N TRP A 59 2.41 -4.95 2.79
CA TRP A 59 2.61 -6.01 1.81
C TRP A 59 2.98 -7.31 2.53
N ILE A 60 2.12 -8.31 2.41
CA ILE A 60 2.35 -9.62 3.02
C ILE A 60 2.83 -10.57 1.94
N ARG A 61 4.05 -11.08 2.11
CA ARG A 61 4.57 -12.18 1.30
C ARG A 61 4.34 -13.48 2.06
N LEU A 62 3.83 -14.50 1.36
CA LEU A 62 3.61 -15.85 1.90
C LEU A 62 4.67 -16.80 1.33
N PRO A 63 5.92 -16.79 1.86
CA PRO A 63 6.93 -17.73 1.41
C PRO A 63 6.51 -19.17 1.74
N CYS A 64 6.86 -20.12 0.87
CA CYS A 64 6.57 -21.56 1.01
C CYS A 64 5.11 -21.99 0.87
N LEU A 65 4.24 -21.15 0.29
CA LEU A 65 2.93 -21.60 -0.13
C LEU A 65 3.08 -22.52 -1.36
N SER A 66 2.61 -23.78 -1.28
CA SER A 66 2.66 -24.69 -2.43
C SER A 66 1.78 -24.15 -3.58
N GLU A 67 2.15 -24.43 -4.83
CA GLU A 67 1.44 -23.98 -6.04
C GLU A 67 -0.06 -24.33 -6.00
N SER A 68 -0.43 -25.47 -5.41
CA SER A 68 -1.82 -25.88 -5.22
C SER A 68 -2.65 -24.92 -4.33
N TYR A 69 -1.99 -24.14 -3.50
CA TYR A 69 -2.60 -23.17 -2.58
C TYR A 69 -2.58 -21.73 -3.14
N TYR A 70 -1.97 -21.50 -4.31
CA TYR A 70 -2.01 -20.22 -5.05
C TYR A 70 -3.34 -19.98 -5.79
N SER A 71 -4.42 -20.58 -5.31
CA SER A 71 -5.76 -20.25 -5.79
C SER A 71 -6.16 -18.86 -5.29
N ASN A 72 -6.67 -18.02 -6.18
CA ASN A 72 -7.26 -16.71 -5.84
C ASN A 72 -8.27 -16.81 -4.68
N PHE A 73 -9.01 -17.91 -4.58
CA PHE A 73 -9.96 -18.15 -3.50
C PHE A 73 -9.25 -18.30 -2.14
N LEU A 74 -8.20 -19.12 -2.07
CA LEU A 74 -7.45 -19.37 -0.83
C LEU A 74 -6.65 -18.14 -0.40
N LEU A 75 -5.99 -17.46 -1.35
CA LEU A 75 -5.26 -16.24 -1.08
C LEU A 75 -6.19 -15.13 -0.55
N ARG A 76 -7.40 -15.01 -1.13
CA ARG A 76 -8.42 -14.09 -0.60
C ARG A 76 -8.85 -14.48 0.81
N ALA A 77 -9.14 -15.75 1.08
CA ALA A 77 -9.53 -16.21 2.41
C ALA A 77 -8.45 -15.91 3.47
N ILE A 78 -7.17 -16.18 3.16
CA ILE A 78 -6.04 -15.85 4.04
C ILE A 78 -5.95 -14.34 4.25
N SER A 79 -6.01 -13.54 3.18
CA SER A 79 -5.92 -12.08 3.29
C SER A 79 -7.04 -11.48 4.13
N GLN A 80 -8.29 -11.93 3.95
CA GLN A 80 -9.45 -11.48 4.71
C GLN A 80 -9.38 -11.85 6.18
N ALA A 81 -8.73 -12.98 6.52
CA ALA A 81 -8.49 -13.36 7.91
C ALA A 81 -7.47 -12.45 8.62
N ILE A 82 -6.53 -11.85 7.86
CA ILE A 82 -5.55 -10.89 8.37
C ILE A 82 -6.15 -9.48 8.45
N GLY A 83 -6.94 -9.07 7.46
CA GLY A 83 -7.62 -7.79 7.44
C GLY A 83 -8.25 -7.43 6.10
N PRO A 84 -8.70 -6.16 5.94
CA PRO A 84 -9.24 -5.66 4.67
C PRO A 84 -8.20 -5.76 3.55
N MET A 85 -8.52 -6.53 2.51
CA MET A 85 -7.64 -6.74 1.36
C MET A 85 -7.74 -5.59 0.36
N VAL A 86 -6.61 -4.94 0.05
CA VAL A 86 -6.55 -3.84 -0.93
C VAL A 86 -6.32 -4.36 -2.36
N LYS A 87 -5.34 -5.25 -2.56
CA LYS A 87 -5.06 -5.89 -3.86
C LYS A 87 -4.38 -7.24 -3.67
N LEU A 88 -4.61 -8.14 -4.63
CA LEU A 88 -3.86 -9.37 -4.78
C LEU A 88 -2.80 -9.18 -5.86
N ASP A 89 -1.55 -9.43 -5.54
CA ASP A 89 -0.52 -9.59 -6.55
C ASP A 89 -0.40 -11.08 -6.90
N VAL A 90 -0.95 -11.47 -8.05
CA VAL A 90 -0.95 -12.87 -8.52
C VAL A 90 0.22 -13.12 -9.50
N HIS A 91 1.00 -12.10 -9.84
CA HIS A 91 2.03 -12.17 -10.86
C HIS A 91 3.43 -12.36 -10.26
N THR A 92 3.69 -13.55 -9.70
CA THR A 92 5.04 -14.12 -9.71
C THR A 92 5.10 -15.24 -10.75
N SER A 93 4.89 -14.87 -12.02
CA SER A 93 5.45 -15.68 -13.10
C SER A 93 6.95 -15.36 -13.17
N SER A 94 7.77 -16.39 -12.92
CA SER A 94 9.24 -16.34 -12.96
C SER A 94 9.80 -15.79 -14.27
#